data_AF-A0A0S8KTW1-F1
#
_entry.id   AF-A0A0S8KTW1-F1
#
_cell.length_a   1.000
_cell.length_b   1.000
_cell.length_c   1.000
_cell.angle_alpha   90.00
_cell.angle_beta   90.00
_cell.angle_gamma   90.00
#
_symmetry.space_group_name_H-M   'P 1'
#
loop_
_entity.id
_entity.type
_entity.pdbx_description
1 polymer ?
#
loop_
_entity_poly.entity_id
_entity_poly.type
_entity_poly.pdbx_seq_one_letter_code
_entity_poly.pdbx_strand_id
1 'polypeptide(L)'
;MPTIFNSKDSVFFVGGKGTKVGDWYAGGCTLSFWNNSLTLSDVMGTNGEPVSAADAWNGSGTACDISNNGGKVKLTKEGAFISCQAGLVAMLAFDTGEYSDGRFEVISCDDNSITVDLTYSPTGQTEGDAKVGGAFDNAQNAWNDTDATNGYSVTIYSNKSQSKSNGDFTGTWNLGTAGGSFANKSFKRLCGFTTQPGDGGQITLDGEDDVGFIPFGGIRFNSAIANVIFENIIVEDAFINWSSGHADVYSIRFKNCEGNSCAGDGWALNVGRGFVLTGCKADGNSSNGFNVSSSSGTPGHCLINCIASNNTQQGFYRVGGYSGSIAIGCVAYGNGKGGTKYSGFSVYSNWGWGVVMNCVAYDNGKHGFEFYRYNPIVINCIAKDNGQWGFYADISGSLMAPYVAYCCAHSNSSGQFSLVGALPEQDSIEQDPQFVDAANGDFRPRNPAVLRGGKPDISGNPTQMGVILQKYQFGDRERITNMARLRIVR
;
A
#
# COMPACT_ATOMS: atom_id res chain seq x y z
N MET A 1 6.28 -17.86 23.64
CA MET A 1 6.90 -17.24 22.45
C MET A 1 6.01 -17.58 21.27
N PRO A 2 5.60 -16.66 20.39
CA PRO A 2 4.75 -17.02 19.27
C PRO A 2 5.55 -17.90 18.33
N THR A 3 5.13 -19.14 18.16
CA THR A 3 5.88 -20.06 17.31
C THR A 3 5.59 -19.78 15.85
N ILE A 4 6.70 -19.49 15.18
CA ILE A 4 6.85 -19.08 13.80
C ILE A 4 6.64 -20.30 12.90
N PHE A 5 5.90 -20.11 11.80
CA PHE A 5 5.84 -21.11 10.75
C PHE A 5 7.21 -21.16 10.05
N ASN A 6 8.02 -22.17 10.38
CA ASN A 6 9.45 -22.24 10.04
C ASN A 6 9.74 -22.94 8.71
N SER A 7 8.72 -23.25 7.90
CA SER A 7 8.89 -24.00 6.67
C SER A 7 7.71 -23.79 5.71
N LYS A 8 7.81 -22.76 4.85
CA LYS A 8 7.02 -22.45 3.62
C LYS A 8 6.23 -21.13 3.65
N ASP A 9 5.94 -20.61 2.46
CA ASP A 9 5.04 -19.46 2.29
C ASP A 9 3.62 -19.82 2.73
N SER A 10 2.98 -18.94 3.50
CA SER A 10 1.70 -19.22 4.17
C SER A 10 0.65 -18.14 3.97
N VAL A 11 -0.61 -18.56 4.08
CA VAL A 11 -1.81 -17.74 3.97
C VAL A 11 -2.66 -17.90 5.23
N PHE A 12 -3.04 -16.78 5.83
CA PHE A 12 -3.90 -16.72 7.02
C PHE A 12 -5.10 -15.81 6.77
N PHE A 13 -6.15 -16.04 7.54
CA PHE A 13 -7.44 -15.37 7.39
C PHE A 13 -7.83 -14.68 8.69
N VAL A 14 -8.65 -13.63 8.59
CA VAL A 14 -9.30 -12.93 9.70
C VAL A 14 -10.79 -12.84 9.37
N GLY A 15 -11.68 -13.30 10.26
CA GLY A 15 -13.14 -13.24 10.03
C GLY A 15 -13.71 -14.26 9.02
N GLY A 16 -13.06 -15.42 8.85
CA GLY A 16 -13.46 -16.46 7.89
C GLY A 16 -14.54 -17.46 8.37
N LYS A 17 -15.03 -18.29 7.44
CA LYS A 17 -15.95 -19.42 7.67
C LYS A 17 -15.27 -20.48 8.56
N GLY A 18 -15.91 -20.86 9.67
CA GLY A 18 -15.35 -21.81 10.66
C GLY A 18 -14.61 -21.21 11.84
N THR A 19 -14.58 -19.90 11.95
CA THR A 19 -14.05 -19.24 13.14
C THR A 19 -14.97 -19.47 14.33
N LYS A 20 -14.43 -19.98 15.43
CA LYS A 20 -14.89 -19.49 16.73
C LYS A 20 -14.26 -18.12 16.92
N VAL A 21 -15.09 -17.10 17.11
CA VAL A 21 -14.62 -15.75 17.47
C VAL A 21 -13.69 -15.87 18.67
N GLY A 22 -12.46 -15.36 18.55
CA GLY A 22 -11.49 -15.34 19.65
C GLY A 22 -10.50 -16.50 19.72
N ASP A 23 -10.35 -17.35 18.69
CA ASP A 23 -9.31 -18.39 18.70
C ASP A 23 -7.93 -17.82 18.33
N TRP A 24 -7.10 -17.68 19.34
CA TRP A 24 -5.71 -17.23 19.29
C TRP A 24 -4.75 -18.24 18.62
N TYR A 25 -5.26 -19.41 18.21
CA TYR A 25 -4.47 -20.50 17.65
C TYR A 25 -4.86 -20.88 16.21
N ALA A 26 -5.16 -19.88 15.36
CA ALA A 26 -5.48 -20.13 13.97
C ALA A 26 -4.32 -20.80 13.20
N GLY A 27 -4.68 -21.82 12.42
CA GLY A 27 -3.81 -22.64 11.59
C GLY A 27 -3.51 -22.03 10.22
N GLY A 28 -4.51 -21.57 9.45
CA GLY A 28 -4.28 -21.11 8.06
C GLY A 28 -3.92 -22.23 7.08
N CYS A 29 -3.24 -21.91 5.98
CA CYS A 29 -2.78 -22.88 4.98
C CYS A 29 -1.49 -22.47 4.25
N THR A 30 -0.89 -23.38 3.51
CA THR A 30 0.25 -23.06 2.62
C THR A 30 -0.20 -22.25 1.40
N LEU A 31 0.70 -21.45 0.85
CA LEU A 31 0.43 -20.66 -0.36
C LEU A 31 0.18 -21.55 -1.60
N SER A 32 0.84 -22.69 -1.69
CA SER A 32 0.61 -23.65 -2.79
C SER A 32 -0.79 -24.25 -2.72
N PHE A 33 -1.27 -24.59 -1.54
CA PHE A 33 -2.64 -25.07 -1.37
C PHE A 33 -3.66 -23.98 -1.69
N TRP A 34 -3.44 -22.76 -1.18
CA TRP A 34 -4.27 -21.60 -1.49
C TRP A 34 -4.44 -21.40 -3.01
N ASN A 35 -3.34 -21.40 -3.76
CA ASN A 35 -3.39 -21.12 -5.21
C ASN A 35 -4.04 -22.23 -6.05
N ASN A 36 -4.09 -23.47 -5.55
CA ASN A 36 -4.55 -24.63 -6.33
C ASN A 36 -5.93 -25.15 -5.93
N SER A 37 -6.30 -24.97 -4.66
CA SER A 37 -7.41 -25.71 -4.05
C SER A 37 -8.47 -24.81 -3.41
N LEU A 38 -8.17 -23.53 -3.17
CA LEU A 38 -9.08 -22.61 -2.51
C LEU A 38 -9.39 -21.40 -3.38
N THR A 39 -10.65 -21.01 -3.40
CA THR A 39 -11.07 -19.68 -3.80
C THR A 39 -11.46 -18.87 -2.56
N LEU A 40 -11.43 -17.54 -2.68
CA LEU A 40 -11.72 -16.65 -1.55
C LEU A 40 -13.12 -16.89 -0.95
N SER A 41 -14.10 -17.23 -1.77
CA SER A 41 -15.47 -17.57 -1.35
C SER A 41 -15.56 -18.86 -0.53
N ASP A 42 -14.56 -19.74 -0.64
CA ASP A 42 -14.55 -21.00 0.10
C ASP A 42 -14.16 -20.79 1.57
N VAL A 43 -13.50 -19.67 1.88
CA VAL A 43 -12.86 -19.43 3.19
C VAL A 43 -13.42 -18.20 3.90
N MET A 44 -13.97 -17.23 3.17
CA MET A 44 -14.51 -15.99 3.72
C MET A 44 -16.05 -15.98 3.68
N GLY A 45 -16.70 -15.65 4.81
CA GLY A 45 -18.14 -15.44 4.86
C GLY A 45 -18.55 -14.10 4.25
N THR A 46 -19.82 -13.97 3.88
CA THR A 46 -20.35 -12.78 3.17
C THR A 46 -20.36 -11.49 3.98
N ASN A 47 -20.23 -11.54 5.31
CA ASN A 47 -20.38 -10.37 6.20
C ASN A 47 -19.41 -10.36 7.40
N GLY A 48 -18.20 -10.90 7.28
CA GLY A 48 -17.26 -10.97 8.42
C GLY A 48 -17.63 -11.98 9.51
N GLU A 49 -18.85 -12.55 9.44
CA GLU A 49 -19.28 -13.64 10.28
C GLU A 49 -18.83 -14.99 9.70
N PRO A 50 -18.39 -15.94 10.54
CA PRO A 50 -18.29 -17.33 10.13
C PRO A 50 -19.65 -17.77 9.61
N VAL A 51 -19.71 -18.22 8.34
CA VAL A 51 -20.85 -19.05 7.92
C VAL A 51 -20.80 -20.24 8.88
N SER A 52 -21.84 -20.42 9.68
CA SER A 52 -21.96 -21.49 10.68
C SER A 52 -22.00 -22.85 10.00
N ALA A 53 -20.85 -23.30 9.50
CA ALA A 53 -20.61 -24.69 9.21
C ALA A 53 -19.98 -25.25 10.48
N ALA A 54 -20.69 -26.17 11.14
CA ALA A 54 -20.14 -27.00 12.20
C ALA A 54 -18.90 -27.81 11.74
N ASP A 55 -18.63 -27.80 10.44
CA ASP A 55 -17.55 -28.53 9.77
C ASP A 55 -16.39 -27.63 9.29
N ALA A 56 -16.45 -26.33 9.54
CA ALA A 56 -15.42 -25.44 9.03
C ALA A 56 -14.18 -25.44 9.95
N TRP A 57 -13.23 -26.28 9.58
CA TRP A 57 -11.83 -26.34 10.03
C TRP A 57 -11.70 -26.60 11.55
N ASN A 58 -12.25 -27.72 11.99
CA ASN A 58 -12.33 -28.11 13.41
C ASN A 58 -10.93 -28.09 14.07
N GLY A 59 -10.62 -27.31 15.10
CA GLY A 59 -11.46 -26.50 15.98
C GLY A 59 -11.50 -27.00 17.43
N SER A 60 -10.73 -28.03 17.78
CA SER A 60 -10.64 -28.48 19.17
C SER A 60 -9.20 -28.66 19.61
N GLY A 61 -8.78 -27.91 20.63
CA GLY A 61 -7.66 -28.31 21.49
C GLY A 61 -8.06 -29.63 22.13
N THR A 62 -7.71 -30.72 21.45
CA THR A 62 -8.08 -32.07 21.79
C THR A 62 -6.79 -32.81 21.99
N ALA A 63 -6.64 -33.42 23.16
CA ALA A 63 -5.54 -34.33 23.41
C ALA A 63 -5.58 -35.44 22.34
N CYS A 64 -4.56 -35.41 21.48
CA CYS A 64 -4.30 -36.36 20.41
C CYS A 64 -3.12 -37.25 20.78
N ASP A 65 -3.19 -38.50 20.38
CA ASP A 65 -2.07 -39.43 20.54
C ASP A 65 -1.00 -39.14 19.48
N ILE A 66 0.25 -39.06 19.91
CA ILE A 66 1.42 -38.84 19.04
C ILE A 66 2.07 -40.17 18.69
N SER A 67 2.32 -40.38 17.41
CA SER A 67 2.99 -41.58 16.89
C SER A 67 3.92 -41.26 15.72
N ASN A 68 4.78 -42.22 15.40
CA ASN A 68 5.67 -42.14 14.23
C ASN A 68 4.92 -42.53 12.96
N ASN A 69 5.03 -41.71 11.91
CA ASN A 69 4.62 -42.06 10.56
C ASN A 69 5.74 -41.72 9.57
N GLY A 70 6.63 -42.69 9.31
CA GLY A 70 7.72 -42.51 8.34
C GLY A 70 8.75 -41.44 8.74
N GLY A 71 8.99 -41.25 10.03
CA GLY A 71 9.90 -40.22 10.57
C GLY A 71 9.23 -38.86 10.80
N LYS A 72 7.91 -38.77 10.60
CA LYS A 72 7.10 -37.58 10.87
C LYS A 72 6.12 -37.82 12.01
N VAL A 73 5.71 -36.73 12.67
CA VAL A 73 4.71 -36.77 13.73
C VAL A 73 3.32 -37.00 13.15
N LYS A 74 2.66 -38.05 13.60
CA LYS A 74 1.25 -38.35 13.34
C LYS A 74 0.43 -38.16 14.62
N LEU A 75 -0.60 -37.34 14.53
CA LEU A 75 -1.57 -37.07 15.60
C LEU A 75 -2.86 -37.84 15.29
N THR A 76 -3.39 -38.57 16.26
CA THR A 76 -4.59 -39.40 16.08
C THR A 76 -5.65 -39.06 17.13
N LYS A 77 -6.88 -38.83 16.66
CA LYS A 77 -8.07 -38.65 17.50
C LYS A 77 -9.32 -38.92 16.66
N GLU A 78 -10.16 -39.84 17.13
CA GLU A 78 -11.37 -40.25 16.40
C GLU A 78 -12.30 -39.04 16.14
N GLY A 79 -12.68 -38.86 14.87
CA GLY A 79 -13.58 -37.80 14.39
C GLY A 79 -13.04 -36.37 14.47
N ALA A 80 -11.82 -36.16 14.96
CA ALA A 80 -11.31 -34.81 15.21
C ALA A 80 -10.88 -34.08 13.93
N PHE A 81 -10.58 -34.81 12.85
CA PHE A 81 -9.97 -34.25 11.64
C PHE A 81 -10.86 -34.42 10.40
N ILE A 82 -12.17 -34.57 10.60
CA ILE A 82 -13.15 -34.60 9.52
C ILE A 82 -12.97 -33.35 8.63
N SER A 83 -12.94 -33.56 7.32
CA SER A 83 -12.74 -32.50 6.31
C SER A 83 -11.37 -31.79 6.33
N CYS A 84 -10.41 -32.28 7.12
CA CYS A 84 -9.02 -31.85 7.01
C CYS A 84 -8.45 -32.20 5.63
N GLN A 85 -7.51 -31.39 5.13
CA GLN A 85 -6.84 -31.59 3.85
C GLN A 85 -5.32 -31.46 3.98
N ALA A 86 -4.58 -32.03 3.03
CA ALA A 86 -3.15 -31.76 2.94
C ALA A 86 -2.92 -30.31 2.47
N GLY A 87 -1.90 -29.65 3.02
CA GLY A 87 -1.56 -28.26 2.75
C GLY A 87 -2.22 -27.24 3.69
N LEU A 88 -3.10 -27.69 4.59
CA LEU A 88 -3.55 -26.89 5.73
C LEU A 88 -2.41 -26.75 6.75
N VAL A 89 -2.53 -25.79 7.67
CA VAL A 89 -1.56 -25.62 8.75
C VAL A 89 -2.23 -25.93 10.08
N ALA A 90 -1.54 -26.72 10.89
CA ALA A 90 -1.93 -27.15 12.22
C ALA A 90 -1.11 -26.40 13.27
N MET A 91 -1.78 -25.72 14.21
CA MET A 91 -1.18 -25.24 15.44
C MET A 91 -1.17 -26.37 16.46
N LEU A 92 0.03 -26.76 16.89
CA LEU A 92 0.27 -27.82 17.86
C LEU A 92 0.76 -27.22 19.17
N ALA A 93 0.21 -27.71 20.28
CA ALA A 93 0.68 -27.43 21.63
C ALA A 93 1.03 -28.75 22.32
N PHE A 94 2.14 -28.77 23.04
CA PHE A 94 2.79 -29.96 23.55
C PHE A 94 3.03 -29.81 25.06
N ASP A 95 2.53 -30.76 25.85
CA ASP A 95 2.59 -30.64 27.32
C ASP A 95 4.01 -30.72 27.91
N THR A 96 4.98 -31.30 27.19
CA THR A 96 6.35 -31.50 27.69
C THR A 96 7.45 -31.41 26.61
N GLY A 97 8.27 -30.36 26.69
CA GLY A 97 9.74 -30.32 26.51
C GLY A 97 10.43 -30.77 25.21
N GLU A 98 9.98 -31.81 24.52
CA GLU A 98 10.72 -32.36 23.36
C GLU A 98 10.33 -31.69 22.04
N TYR A 99 9.03 -31.53 21.82
CA TYR A 99 8.53 -30.71 20.73
C TYR A 99 8.33 -29.29 21.22
N SER A 100 8.62 -28.33 20.35
CA SER A 100 8.18 -26.96 20.56
C SER A 100 6.78 -26.82 20.00
N ASP A 101 5.88 -26.21 20.78
CA ASP A 101 4.59 -25.72 20.28
C ASP A 101 4.82 -24.99 18.98
N GLY A 102 3.97 -25.16 17.98
CA GLY A 102 4.28 -24.66 16.64
C GLY A 102 3.19 -24.79 15.61
N ARG A 103 3.37 -24.05 14.52
CA ARG A 103 2.56 -24.20 13.32
C ARG A 103 3.28 -25.08 12.32
N PHE A 104 2.62 -26.14 11.88
CA PHE A 104 3.17 -27.15 10.98
C PHE A 104 2.20 -27.45 9.84
N GLU A 105 2.72 -27.70 8.65
CA GLU A 105 1.88 -28.12 7.53
C GLU A 105 1.36 -29.54 7.74
N VAL A 106 0.08 -29.75 7.41
CA VAL A 106 -0.52 -31.07 7.28
C VAL A 106 -0.07 -31.68 5.95
N ILE A 107 0.74 -32.72 6.01
CA ILE A 107 1.25 -33.45 4.83
C ILE A 107 0.21 -34.44 4.33
N SER A 108 -0.52 -35.08 5.25
CA SER A 108 -1.60 -36.02 4.94
C SER A 108 -2.59 -36.09 6.09
N CYS A 109 -3.81 -36.51 5.80
CA CYS A 109 -4.89 -36.60 6.78
C CYS A 109 -5.95 -37.62 6.35
N ASP A 110 -6.67 -38.10 7.35
CA ASP A 110 -7.96 -38.79 7.24
C ASP A 110 -8.89 -38.25 8.34
N ASP A 111 -10.11 -38.78 8.46
CA ASP A 111 -11.10 -38.28 9.43
C ASP A 111 -10.65 -38.40 10.90
N ASN A 112 -9.65 -39.25 11.18
CA ASN A 112 -9.20 -39.60 12.53
C ASN A 112 -7.73 -39.24 12.80
N SER A 113 -6.99 -38.76 11.81
CA SER A 113 -5.57 -38.44 11.99
C SER A 113 -5.02 -37.40 11.02
N ILE A 114 -3.97 -36.72 11.45
CA ILE A 114 -3.13 -35.87 10.60
C ILE A 114 -1.66 -36.27 10.75
N THR A 115 -0.90 -36.15 9.67
CA THR A 115 0.56 -36.18 9.70
C THR A 115 1.08 -34.80 9.38
N VAL A 116 1.97 -34.27 10.21
CA VAL A 116 2.50 -32.92 10.07
C VAL A 116 3.97 -32.90 9.67
N ASP A 117 4.42 -31.78 9.11
CA ASP A 117 5.84 -31.55 8.78
C ASP A 117 6.69 -31.23 10.01
N LEU A 118 6.70 -32.17 10.96
CA LEU A 118 7.52 -32.18 12.17
C LEU A 118 8.23 -33.53 12.25
N THR A 119 9.55 -33.50 12.40
CA THR A 119 10.35 -34.72 12.55
C THR A 119 10.01 -35.42 13.86
N TYR A 120 9.72 -36.72 13.78
CA TYR A 120 9.36 -37.51 14.95
C TYR A 120 10.59 -37.78 15.84
N SER A 121 10.41 -37.53 17.14
CA SER A 121 11.29 -37.94 18.24
C SER A 121 10.65 -39.13 18.98
N PRO A 122 11.39 -40.24 19.20
CA PRO A 122 10.86 -41.45 19.85
C PRO A 122 10.74 -41.37 21.37
N THR A 123 11.06 -40.24 22.00
CA THR A 123 11.20 -40.13 23.46
C THR A 123 10.00 -39.44 24.12
N GLY A 124 9.51 -40.06 25.21
CA GLY A 124 8.69 -39.49 26.30
C GLY A 124 7.28 -38.96 26.00
N GLN A 125 7.09 -38.27 24.89
CA GLN A 125 5.88 -37.53 24.61
C GLN A 125 4.86 -38.38 23.84
N THR A 126 3.69 -38.55 24.44
CA THR A 126 2.61 -39.38 23.89
C THR A 126 1.37 -38.58 23.53
N GLU A 127 1.25 -37.35 24.04
CA GLU A 127 0.07 -36.50 23.86
C GLU A 127 0.45 -35.09 23.40
N GLY A 128 -0.47 -34.48 22.64
CA GLY A 128 -0.42 -33.07 22.25
C GLY A 128 -1.77 -32.59 21.76
N ASP A 129 -2.01 -31.29 21.87
CA ASP A 129 -3.20 -30.63 21.34
C ASP A 129 -2.95 -30.17 19.91
N ALA A 130 -3.90 -30.46 19.01
CA ALA A 130 -3.82 -30.04 17.62
C ALA A 130 -5.04 -29.23 17.20
N LYS A 131 -4.80 -28.07 16.61
CA LYS A 131 -5.83 -27.23 15.97
C LYS A 131 -5.47 -27.06 14.50
N VAL A 132 -6.33 -27.52 13.60
CA VAL A 132 -6.06 -27.45 12.16
C VAL A 132 -6.92 -26.38 11.51
N GLY A 133 -6.28 -25.43 10.83
CA GLY A 133 -6.98 -24.34 10.17
C GLY A 133 -7.57 -23.29 11.11
N GLY A 134 -8.58 -22.57 10.61
CA GLY A 134 -9.21 -21.45 11.31
C GLY A 134 -8.69 -20.08 10.87
N ALA A 135 -9.27 -19.04 11.47
CA ALA A 135 -8.92 -17.65 11.22
C ALA A 135 -8.69 -16.91 12.53
N PHE A 136 -7.88 -15.87 12.48
CA PHE A 136 -7.69 -14.97 13.61
C PHE A 136 -8.95 -14.14 13.86
N ASP A 137 -9.12 -13.72 15.10
CA ASP A 137 -10.19 -12.82 15.56
C ASP A 137 -10.03 -11.40 15.02
N ASN A 138 -8.79 -10.96 14.85
CA ASN A 138 -8.43 -9.65 14.36
C ASN A 138 -7.07 -9.68 13.62
N ALA A 139 -6.83 -8.71 12.73
CA ALA A 139 -5.61 -8.63 11.92
C ALA A 139 -4.36 -8.29 12.73
N GLN A 140 -4.47 -7.64 13.90
CA GLN A 140 -3.33 -7.38 14.78
C GLN A 140 -2.80 -8.67 15.40
N ASN A 141 -3.66 -9.60 15.81
CA ASN A 141 -3.28 -10.91 16.31
C ASN A 141 -2.68 -11.77 15.19
N ALA A 142 -3.33 -11.78 14.02
CA ALA A 142 -2.74 -12.41 12.83
C ALA A 142 -1.34 -11.87 12.52
N TRP A 143 -1.15 -10.57 12.70
CA TRP A 143 0.15 -9.93 12.52
C TRP A 143 1.15 -10.31 13.61
N ASN A 144 0.77 -10.33 14.87
CA ASN A 144 1.71 -10.61 15.97
C ASN A 144 2.12 -12.08 16.01
N ASP A 145 1.22 -12.98 15.63
CA ASP A 145 1.42 -14.42 15.78
C ASP A 145 2.00 -15.08 14.52
N THR A 146 2.21 -14.32 13.46
CA THR A 146 2.91 -14.77 12.25
C THR A 146 4.20 -13.99 12.09
N ASP A 147 5.27 -14.66 11.64
CA ASP A 147 6.56 -14.02 11.41
C ASP A 147 7.09 -14.40 10.02
N ALA A 148 7.57 -13.40 9.28
CA ALA A 148 8.14 -13.57 7.95
C ALA A 148 9.65 -13.27 7.92
N THR A 149 10.31 -13.08 9.07
CA THR A 149 11.74 -12.73 9.12
C THR A 149 12.65 -13.89 8.69
N ASN A 150 12.22 -15.14 8.87
CA ASN A 150 13.03 -16.37 8.66
C ASN A 150 13.06 -16.89 7.21
N GLY A 151 12.69 -16.08 6.22
CA GLY A 151 12.81 -16.44 4.78
C GLY A 151 11.57 -17.02 4.12
N TYR A 152 10.44 -17.03 4.84
CA TYR A 152 9.14 -17.38 4.28
C TYR A 152 8.24 -16.17 4.26
N SER A 153 7.41 -16.07 3.23
CA SER A 153 6.47 -14.98 3.06
C SER A 153 5.12 -15.33 3.68
N VAL A 154 4.52 -14.36 4.36
CA VAL A 154 3.21 -14.50 4.99
C VAL A 154 2.24 -13.56 4.31
N THR A 155 1.08 -14.09 3.92
CA THR A 155 -0.06 -13.29 3.45
C THR A 155 -1.21 -13.44 4.42
N ILE A 156 -1.76 -12.32 4.87
CA ILE A 156 -2.93 -12.24 5.74
C ILE A 156 -4.05 -11.60 4.93
N TYR A 157 -5.19 -12.27 4.82
CA TYR A 157 -6.42 -11.73 4.27
C TYR A 157 -7.38 -11.39 5.40
N SER A 158 -7.94 -10.19 5.37
CA SER A 158 -8.98 -9.78 6.32
C SER A 158 -10.16 -9.14 5.60
N ASN A 159 -11.36 -9.50 6.06
CA ASN A 159 -12.61 -8.82 5.74
C ASN A 159 -13.19 -8.03 6.90
N LYS A 160 -12.53 -8.08 8.06
CA LYS A 160 -13.06 -7.51 9.28
C LYS A 160 -12.65 -6.04 9.37
N SER A 161 -13.64 -5.16 9.51
CA SER A 161 -13.42 -3.78 9.96
C SER A 161 -12.85 -3.81 11.38
N GLN A 162 -11.98 -2.85 11.67
CA GLN A 162 -11.14 -2.84 12.85
C GLN A 162 -11.25 -1.47 13.52
N SER A 163 -12.17 -1.33 14.47
CA SER A 163 -12.40 -0.06 15.17
C SER A 163 -12.23 -0.18 16.68
N LYS A 164 -11.86 0.94 17.33
CA LYS A 164 -11.84 1.07 18.79
C LYS A 164 -13.24 0.93 19.40
N SER A 165 -14.25 1.48 18.71
CA SER A 165 -15.66 1.45 19.12
C SER A 165 -16.27 0.05 19.17
N ASN A 166 -15.81 -0.86 18.30
CA ASN A 166 -16.22 -2.27 18.32
C ASN A 166 -15.48 -3.11 19.37
N GLY A 167 -14.60 -2.51 20.17
CA GLY A 167 -13.75 -3.22 21.14
C GLY A 167 -12.67 -4.09 20.49
N ASP A 168 -12.52 -4.06 19.17
CA ASP A 168 -11.49 -4.81 18.43
C ASP A 168 -10.09 -4.22 18.63
N PHE A 169 -9.99 -2.94 19.00
CA PHE A 169 -8.74 -2.25 19.34
C PHE A 169 -8.85 -1.51 20.66
N THR A 170 -7.85 -1.68 21.53
CA THR A 170 -7.66 -0.82 22.71
C THR A 170 -6.66 0.32 22.44
N GLY A 171 -6.07 0.41 21.24
CA GLY A 171 -5.08 1.42 20.87
C GLY A 171 -4.58 1.35 19.42
N THR A 172 -3.54 2.11 19.10
CA THR A 172 -2.89 2.15 17.76
C THR A 172 -2.42 0.76 17.30
N TRP A 173 -2.56 0.47 16.00
CA TRP A 173 -2.03 -0.78 15.45
C TRP A 173 -0.50 -0.74 15.45
N ASN A 174 0.13 -1.51 16.33
CA ASN A 174 1.56 -1.46 16.58
C ASN A 174 2.27 -2.58 15.82
N LEU A 175 2.95 -2.20 14.75
CA LEU A 175 3.71 -3.15 13.94
C LEU A 175 5.09 -3.37 14.60
N GLY A 176 5.26 -4.54 15.22
CA GLY A 176 6.53 -5.00 15.78
C GLY A 176 7.55 -5.43 14.71
N THR A 177 8.56 -6.21 15.09
CA THR A 177 9.66 -6.63 14.18
C THR A 177 9.29 -7.75 13.20
N ALA A 178 8.06 -8.28 13.26
CA ALA A 178 7.59 -9.44 12.51
C ALA A 178 7.29 -9.16 11.01
N GLY A 179 8.05 -8.25 10.38
CA GLY A 179 7.98 -7.99 8.94
C GLY A 179 8.69 -9.07 8.12
N GLY A 180 9.00 -8.76 6.87
CA GLY A 180 9.84 -9.60 6.02
C GLY A 180 11.34 -9.34 6.21
N SER A 181 12.17 -10.03 5.43
CA SER A 181 13.62 -9.91 5.45
C SER A 181 14.19 -9.76 4.04
N PHE A 182 15.06 -8.77 3.86
CA PHE A 182 15.83 -8.62 2.61
C PHE A 182 16.83 -9.74 2.41
N ALA A 183 17.58 -10.05 3.47
CA ALA A 183 18.60 -11.10 3.44
C ALA A 183 17.97 -12.44 3.06
N ASN A 184 16.75 -12.70 3.55
CA ASN A 184 16.06 -13.97 3.35
C ASN A 184 15.01 -13.92 2.23
N LYS A 185 14.91 -12.79 1.49
CA LYS A 185 13.98 -12.58 0.36
C LYS A 185 12.50 -12.84 0.68
N SER A 186 12.08 -12.57 1.92
CA SER A 186 10.71 -12.75 2.39
C SER A 186 9.96 -11.43 2.56
N PHE A 187 8.63 -11.51 2.53
CA PHE A 187 7.75 -10.37 2.79
C PHE A 187 6.59 -10.74 3.71
N LYS A 188 6.01 -9.73 4.34
CA LYS A 188 4.70 -9.83 4.98
C LYS A 188 3.69 -8.97 4.27
N ARG A 189 2.54 -9.56 3.92
CA ARG A 189 1.45 -8.87 3.22
C ARG A 189 0.19 -8.92 4.07
N LEU A 190 -0.41 -7.76 4.33
CA LEU A 190 -1.79 -7.66 4.76
C LEU A 190 -2.64 -7.15 3.60
N CYS A 191 -3.71 -7.86 3.29
CA CYS A 191 -4.64 -7.54 2.23
C CYS A 191 -6.05 -7.41 2.81
N GLY A 192 -6.66 -6.24 2.67
CA GLY A 192 -8.10 -6.12 2.68
C GLY A 192 -8.68 -6.76 1.43
N PHE A 193 -9.74 -7.54 1.56
CA PHE A 193 -10.35 -8.19 0.41
C PHE A 193 -11.35 -7.25 -0.28
N THR A 194 -11.23 -7.10 -1.60
CA THR A 194 -12.32 -6.60 -2.46
C THR A 194 -12.80 -7.78 -3.30
N THR A 195 -14.10 -8.03 -3.32
CA THR A 195 -14.68 -8.92 -4.35
C THR A 195 -15.02 -8.16 -5.63
N GLN A 196 -14.97 -6.82 -5.64
CA GLN A 196 -14.86 -5.96 -6.82
C GLN A 196 -14.63 -4.47 -6.44
N PRO A 197 -14.20 -3.61 -7.38
CA PRO A 197 -14.17 -2.15 -7.18
C PRO A 197 -15.58 -1.62 -6.92
N GLY A 198 -15.82 -1.08 -5.71
CA GLY A 198 -17.10 -0.48 -5.31
C GLY A 198 -17.82 -1.17 -4.13
N ASP A 199 -17.34 -2.33 -3.67
CA ASP A 199 -18.07 -3.15 -2.68
C ASP A 199 -17.77 -2.81 -1.20
N GLY A 200 -17.03 -1.75 -0.88
CA GLY A 200 -16.79 -1.34 0.52
C GLY A 200 -16.08 -2.37 1.41
N GLY A 201 -15.58 -3.48 0.84
CA GLY A 201 -14.71 -4.43 1.52
C GLY A 201 -13.30 -3.89 1.62
N GLN A 202 -13.02 -3.18 2.71
CA GLN A 202 -11.70 -2.68 3.06
C GLN A 202 -11.49 -2.96 4.55
N ILE A 203 -10.23 -3.17 4.96
CA ILE A 203 -9.93 -3.10 6.39
C ILE A 203 -10.03 -1.64 6.75
N THR A 204 -11.12 -1.23 7.39
CA THR A 204 -11.24 0.10 7.98
C THR A 204 -10.56 0.07 9.33
N LEU A 205 -9.51 0.87 9.48
CA LEU A 205 -8.87 1.18 10.76
C LEU A 205 -9.41 2.53 11.21
N ASP A 206 -10.30 2.53 12.22
CA ASP A 206 -10.94 3.72 12.76
C ASP A 206 -10.49 3.98 14.22
N GLY A 207 -10.18 5.24 14.52
CA GLY A 207 -9.92 5.73 15.87
C GLY A 207 -10.91 6.84 16.25
N GLU A 208 -11.71 6.62 17.29
CA GLU A 208 -12.53 7.70 17.84
C GLU A 208 -11.68 8.82 18.47
N ASP A 209 -12.11 10.06 18.23
CA ASP A 209 -11.61 11.29 18.85
C ASP A 209 -11.70 11.24 20.38
N ASP A 210 -10.62 10.81 21.05
CA ASP A 210 -10.43 11.14 22.47
C ASP A 210 -9.83 12.55 22.59
N VAL A 211 -10.72 13.48 22.93
CA VAL A 211 -10.46 14.87 23.29
C VAL A 211 -9.37 14.98 24.36
N GLY A 212 -8.16 15.36 23.95
CA GLY A 212 -7.13 15.90 24.85
C GLY A 212 -5.77 15.21 24.77
N PHE A 213 -4.84 15.84 24.06
CA PHE A 213 -3.39 15.58 24.08
C PHE A 213 -2.94 14.21 23.51
N ILE A 214 -3.04 14.10 22.18
CA ILE A 214 -2.36 13.15 21.27
C ILE A 214 -2.64 11.65 21.50
N PRO A 215 -3.85 11.14 21.22
CA PRO A 215 -4.09 9.74 20.92
C PRO A 215 -4.43 9.56 19.43
N PHE A 216 -3.44 9.32 18.58
CA PHE A 216 -3.70 9.03 17.16
C PHE A 216 -4.04 7.54 16.96
N GLY A 217 -5.28 7.22 16.58
CA GLY A 217 -5.63 5.92 15.97
C GLY A 217 -4.94 5.79 14.61
N GLY A 218 -4.64 4.58 14.13
CA GLY A 218 -4.01 4.34 12.82
C GLY A 218 -2.90 3.28 12.82
N ILE A 219 -2.12 3.23 11.73
CA ILE A 219 -0.96 2.34 11.59
C ILE A 219 0.28 3.05 12.10
N ARG A 220 0.94 2.47 13.12
CA ARG A 220 2.19 3.01 13.66
C ARG A 220 3.29 1.96 13.63
N PHE A 221 4.43 2.38 13.14
CA PHE A 221 5.65 1.58 13.10
C PHE A 221 6.54 2.01 14.28
N ASN A 222 6.70 1.13 15.28
CA ASN A 222 7.43 1.44 16.51
C ASN A 222 8.81 0.78 16.59
N SER A 223 9.16 -0.07 15.63
CA SER A 223 10.42 -0.81 15.60
C SER A 223 10.95 -0.93 14.17
N ALA A 224 12.19 -1.40 14.02
CA ALA A 224 12.74 -1.74 12.71
C ALA A 224 11.88 -2.82 12.06
N ILE A 225 11.45 -2.57 10.83
CA ILE A 225 10.57 -3.45 10.06
C ILE A 225 10.82 -3.26 8.57
N ALA A 226 10.83 -4.35 7.81
CA ALA A 226 11.14 -4.32 6.40
C ALA A 226 10.17 -5.17 5.58
N ASN A 227 10.12 -4.94 4.28
CA ASN A 227 9.41 -5.79 3.30
C ASN A 227 7.96 -6.07 3.69
N VAL A 228 7.23 -5.01 4.00
CA VAL A 228 5.80 -5.09 4.27
C VAL A 228 5.01 -4.53 3.09
N ILE A 229 3.92 -5.21 2.77
CA ILE A 229 2.95 -4.78 1.76
C ILE A 229 1.58 -4.65 2.43
N PHE A 230 0.98 -3.48 2.32
CA PHE A 230 -0.41 -3.22 2.65
C PHE A 230 -1.19 -3.05 1.35
N GLU A 231 -2.32 -3.74 1.22
CA GLU A 231 -3.17 -3.68 0.03
C GLU A 231 -4.64 -3.53 0.43
N ASN A 232 -5.36 -2.60 -0.20
CA ASN A 232 -6.79 -2.34 0.00
C ASN A 232 -7.19 -2.06 1.46
N ILE A 233 -6.49 -1.13 2.12
CA ILE A 233 -6.77 -0.73 3.51
C ILE A 233 -7.31 0.69 3.52
N ILE A 234 -8.38 0.96 4.26
CA ILE A 234 -8.79 2.33 4.60
C ILE A 234 -8.39 2.63 6.03
N VAL A 235 -7.79 3.80 6.23
CA VAL A 235 -7.62 4.42 7.53
C VAL A 235 -8.60 5.60 7.59
N GLU A 236 -9.62 5.52 8.44
CA GLU A 236 -10.64 6.56 8.66
C GLU A 236 -10.44 7.17 10.04
N ASP A 237 -10.57 8.50 10.16
CA ASP A 237 -10.46 9.22 11.45
C ASP A 237 -9.14 8.91 12.22
N ALA A 238 -8.16 8.38 11.50
CA ALA A 238 -6.93 7.82 12.02
C ALA A 238 -5.75 8.29 11.18
N PHE A 239 -4.55 8.28 11.73
CA PHE A 239 -3.35 8.84 11.14
C PHE A 239 -2.25 7.78 11.05
N ILE A 240 -1.56 7.69 9.92
CA ILE A 240 -0.36 6.86 9.78
C ILE A 240 0.84 7.65 10.28
N ASN A 241 1.30 7.39 11.51
CA ASN A 241 2.43 8.09 12.13
C ASN A 241 3.68 7.23 12.27
N TRP A 242 4.82 7.90 12.14
CA TRP A 242 6.11 7.40 12.57
C TRP A 242 6.59 8.14 13.81
N SER A 243 6.67 7.47 14.96
CA SER A 243 7.30 8.08 16.14
C SER A 243 8.80 7.86 16.12
N SER A 244 9.53 8.99 16.15
CA SER A 244 10.98 9.15 16.28
C SER A 244 11.78 7.94 16.79
N GLY A 245 12.73 7.52 15.96
CA GLY A 245 13.78 6.57 16.27
C GLY A 245 14.41 6.17 14.93
N HIS A 246 15.73 6.21 14.83
CA HIS A 246 16.50 5.81 13.64
C HIS A 246 16.38 4.29 13.34
N ALA A 247 15.20 3.69 13.51
CA ALA A 247 14.98 2.29 13.26
C ALA A 247 14.82 2.06 11.75
N ASP A 248 15.51 1.04 11.24
CA ASP A 248 15.54 0.68 9.83
C ASP A 248 14.15 0.24 9.35
N VAL A 249 13.35 1.20 8.89
CA VAL A 249 12.13 0.92 8.12
C VAL A 249 12.30 1.24 6.67
N TYR A 250 12.24 0.18 5.88
CA TYR A 250 12.60 0.21 4.48
C TYR A 250 11.72 -0.74 3.67
N SER A 251 11.37 -0.27 2.48
CA SER A 251 10.60 -1.04 1.48
C SER A 251 9.22 -1.48 1.95
N ILE A 252 8.53 -0.53 2.58
CA ILE A 252 7.12 -0.64 2.88
C ILE A 252 6.35 -0.16 1.65
N ARG A 253 5.36 -0.94 1.22
CA ARG A 253 4.52 -0.65 0.07
C ARG A 253 3.06 -0.54 0.49
N PHE A 254 2.38 0.49 0.00
CA PHE A 254 0.94 0.63 0.10
C PHE A 254 0.35 0.59 -1.31
N LYS A 255 -0.68 -0.22 -1.50
CA LYS A 255 -1.36 -0.37 -2.79
C LYS A 255 -2.85 -0.23 -2.60
N ASN A 256 -3.46 0.72 -3.31
CA ASN A 256 -4.90 0.98 -3.26
C ASN A 256 -5.41 1.20 -1.82
N CYS A 257 -4.62 1.89 -1.00
CA CYS A 257 -5.01 2.22 0.36
C CYS A 257 -5.55 3.65 0.44
N GLU A 258 -6.38 3.95 1.44
CA GLU A 258 -6.99 5.27 1.61
C GLU A 258 -6.73 5.81 3.02
N GLY A 259 -6.50 7.12 3.13
CA GLY A 259 -6.45 7.88 4.38
C GLY A 259 -7.49 8.99 4.32
N ASN A 260 -8.67 8.76 4.90
CA ASN A 260 -9.86 9.56 4.67
C ASN A 260 -10.38 10.18 5.98
N SER A 261 -10.86 11.43 5.89
CA SER A 261 -11.46 12.17 7.03
C SER A 261 -10.56 12.26 8.27
N CYS A 262 -9.25 12.05 8.13
CA CYS A 262 -8.32 12.03 9.25
C CYS A 262 -8.29 13.39 9.95
N ALA A 263 -8.24 13.38 11.29
CA ALA A 263 -8.05 14.58 12.12
C ALA A 263 -6.65 15.24 11.95
N GLY A 264 -5.79 14.71 11.08
CA GLY A 264 -4.48 15.25 10.71
C GLY A 264 -4.20 15.08 9.22
N ASP A 265 -2.96 14.70 8.88
CA ASP A 265 -2.62 14.35 7.50
C ASP A 265 -3.19 12.97 7.16
N GLY A 266 -3.68 12.74 5.94
CA GLY A 266 -4.11 11.40 5.51
C GLY A 266 -2.94 10.40 5.48
N TRP A 267 -1.79 10.84 4.97
CA TRP A 267 -0.55 10.08 4.93
C TRP A 267 0.62 10.91 5.42
N ALA A 268 1.21 10.58 6.57
CA ALA A 268 2.42 11.23 7.06
C ALA A 268 3.65 10.33 6.92
N LEU A 269 4.31 10.45 5.77
CA LEU A 269 5.52 9.73 5.44
C LEU A 269 6.72 10.47 6.03
N ASN A 270 6.83 10.45 7.35
CA ASN A 270 7.90 11.12 8.10
C ASN A 270 9.03 10.13 8.41
N VAL A 271 10.28 10.50 8.14
CA VAL A 271 11.52 9.86 8.66
C VAL A 271 11.81 8.42 8.17
N GLY A 272 10.87 7.69 7.57
CA GLY A 272 11.11 6.36 7.00
C GLY A 272 11.93 6.37 5.70
N ARG A 273 12.29 5.18 5.19
CA ARG A 273 13.14 5.03 3.98
C ARG A 273 12.36 4.36 2.85
N GLY A 274 12.21 5.05 1.72
CA GLY A 274 11.79 4.40 0.48
C GLY A 274 10.36 3.82 0.48
N PHE A 275 9.41 4.45 1.17
CA PHE A 275 7.99 4.12 1.01
C PHE A 275 7.57 4.20 -0.47
N VAL A 276 6.79 3.22 -0.92
CA VAL A 276 6.16 3.23 -2.25
C VAL A 276 4.66 3.14 -2.08
N LEU A 277 3.95 4.19 -2.49
CA LEU A 277 2.50 4.26 -2.49
C LEU A 277 2.03 4.19 -3.94
N THR A 278 1.14 3.25 -4.26
CA THR A 278 0.58 3.09 -5.61
C THR A 278 -0.93 3.07 -5.56
N GLY A 279 -1.59 3.95 -6.31
CA GLY A 279 -3.06 4.02 -6.35
C GLY A 279 -3.69 4.42 -5.01
N CYS A 280 -2.93 5.04 -4.10
CA CYS A 280 -3.44 5.40 -2.78
C CYS A 280 -4.20 6.72 -2.81
N LYS A 281 -5.19 6.87 -1.93
CA LYS A 281 -6.07 8.05 -1.86
C LYS A 281 -5.93 8.76 -0.50
N ALA A 282 -6.05 10.08 -0.51
CA ALA A 282 -6.15 10.89 0.69
C ALA A 282 -7.26 11.93 0.52
N ASP A 283 -8.37 11.81 1.25
CA ASP A 283 -9.59 12.59 0.97
C ASP A 283 -10.25 13.15 2.23
N GLY A 284 -10.60 14.44 2.19
CA GLY A 284 -11.37 15.07 3.27
C GLY A 284 -10.61 15.25 4.59
N ASN A 285 -9.28 15.19 4.60
CA ASN A 285 -8.50 15.27 5.84
C ASN A 285 -8.41 16.71 6.38
N SER A 286 -8.31 16.84 7.71
CA SER A 286 -8.25 18.13 8.40
C SER A 286 -6.89 18.85 8.28
N SER A 287 -5.90 18.21 7.64
CA SER A 287 -4.59 18.77 7.29
C SER A 287 -4.22 18.44 5.85
N ASN A 288 -3.04 17.85 5.58
CA ASN A 288 -2.56 17.53 4.23
C ASN A 288 -3.12 16.18 3.76
N GLY A 289 -3.25 15.99 2.44
CA GLY A 289 -3.51 14.65 1.90
C GLY A 289 -2.29 13.73 2.13
N PHE A 290 -1.15 14.11 1.56
CA PHE A 290 0.13 13.41 1.75
C PHE A 290 1.20 14.38 2.25
N ASN A 291 1.75 14.15 3.43
CA ASN A 291 2.93 14.82 3.95
C ASN A 291 4.16 13.94 3.72
N VAL A 292 4.96 14.33 2.72
CA VAL A 292 6.07 13.52 2.18
C VAL A 292 7.39 14.06 2.73
N SER A 293 7.71 13.79 3.99
CA SER A 293 8.90 14.35 4.64
C SER A 293 9.98 13.29 4.91
N SER A 294 11.00 13.24 4.04
CA SER A 294 12.18 12.39 4.26
C SER A 294 13.21 13.09 5.15
N SER A 295 13.91 12.36 6.01
CA SER A 295 15.06 12.87 6.77
C SER A 295 16.36 12.78 5.95
N SER A 296 17.39 13.56 6.28
CA SER A 296 18.67 13.52 5.55
C SER A 296 19.29 12.12 5.53
N GLY A 297 19.78 11.69 4.37
CA GLY A 297 20.45 10.39 4.20
C GLY A 297 19.52 9.17 4.08
N THR A 298 18.21 9.38 3.99
CA THR A 298 17.22 8.31 3.71
C THR A 298 16.89 8.25 2.22
N PRO A 299 16.62 7.10 1.59
CA PRO A 299 16.00 7.08 0.27
C PRO A 299 14.65 7.82 0.25
N GLY A 300 14.42 8.68 -0.75
CA GLY A 300 13.15 9.37 -0.96
C GLY A 300 11.96 8.43 -1.18
N HIS A 301 10.75 8.97 -1.05
CA HIS A 301 9.50 8.23 -1.23
C HIS A 301 9.02 8.28 -2.67
N CYS A 302 8.26 7.26 -3.09
CA CYS A 302 7.66 7.20 -4.42
C CYS A 302 6.13 7.12 -4.30
N LEU A 303 5.44 8.07 -4.91
CA LEU A 303 3.98 8.11 -5.00
C LEU A 303 3.61 7.93 -6.48
N ILE A 304 2.81 6.92 -6.79
CA ILE A 304 2.47 6.54 -8.16
C ILE A 304 0.96 6.46 -8.28
N ASN A 305 0.35 7.25 -9.16
CA ASN A 305 -1.08 7.28 -9.41
C ASN A 305 -1.90 7.52 -8.13
N CYS A 306 -1.38 8.31 -7.19
CA CYS A 306 -2.08 8.64 -5.95
C CYS A 306 -3.01 9.85 -6.14
N ILE A 307 -4.06 9.94 -5.34
CA ILE A 307 -5.08 10.99 -5.40
C ILE A 307 -5.16 11.72 -4.06
N ALA A 308 -5.03 13.05 -4.06
CA ALA A 308 -5.27 13.89 -2.89
C ALA A 308 -6.43 14.84 -3.16
N SER A 309 -7.53 14.70 -2.42
CA SER A 309 -8.75 15.47 -2.64
C SER A 309 -9.35 16.11 -1.40
N ASN A 310 -9.92 17.29 -1.55
CA ASN A 310 -10.75 17.94 -0.51
C ASN A 310 -10.10 18.05 0.88
N ASN A 311 -8.77 18.04 0.96
CA ASN A 311 -8.06 18.21 2.22
C ASN A 311 -8.05 19.70 2.60
N THR A 312 -8.08 20.03 3.89
CA THR A 312 -8.15 21.45 4.31
C THR A 312 -6.83 22.21 4.03
N GLN A 313 -5.70 21.52 3.90
CA GLN A 313 -4.39 22.08 3.55
C GLN A 313 -3.93 21.63 2.14
N GLN A 314 -2.67 21.24 1.97
CA GLN A 314 -2.14 20.84 0.67
C GLN A 314 -2.59 19.42 0.28
N GLY A 315 -2.71 19.15 -1.01
CA GLY A 315 -2.92 17.78 -1.51
C GLY A 315 -1.67 16.93 -1.27
N PHE A 316 -0.55 17.35 -1.83
CA PHE A 316 0.77 16.75 -1.63
C PHE A 316 1.73 17.79 -1.06
N TYR A 317 2.09 17.63 0.20
CA TYR A 317 3.00 18.50 0.92
C TYR A 317 4.43 17.93 0.95
N ARG A 318 5.40 18.80 0.72
CA ARG A 318 6.85 18.55 0.78
C ARG A 318 7.40 17.46 -0.13
N VAL A 319 6.81 17.29 -1.32
CA VAL A 319 7.37 16.38 -2.34
C VAL A 319 8.82 16.80 -2.65
N GLY A 320 9.79 16.01 -2.19
CA GLY A 320 11.23 16.30 -2.30
C GLY A 320 11.99 16.06 -0.99
N GLY A 321 11.51 16.59 0.13
CA GLY A 321 12.10 16.39 1.45
C GLY A 321 13.61 16.71 1.52
N TYR A 322 14.35 15.91 2.27
CA TYR A 322 15.81 16.01 2.32
C TYR A 322 16.52 15.11 1.30
N SER A 323 15.82 14.15 0.69
CA SER A 323 16.47 13.04 -0.02
C SER A 323 15.80 12.59 -1.32
N GLY A 324 15.00 13.46 -1.91
CA GLY A 324 14.50 13.35 -3.27
C GLY A 324 13.34 12.37 -3.47
N SER A 325 12.15 12.80 -3.04
CA SER A 325 10.92 12.05 -3.27
C SER A 325 10.31 12.34 -4.65
N ILE A 326 9.59 11.37 -5.20
CA ILE A 326 9.02 11.38 -6.54
C ILE A 326 7.51 11.18 -6.47
N ALA A 327 6.76 12.00 -7.22
CA ALA A 327 5.34 11.82 -7.50
C ALA A 327 5.12 11.62 -9.01
N ILE A 328 4.46 10.54 -9.41
CA ILE A 328 4.23 10.19 -10.83
C ILE A 328 2.75 9.89 -11.05
N GLY A 329 2.11 10.54 -12.02
CA GLY A 329 0.72 10.23 -12.38
C GLY A 329 -0.30 10.60 -11.30
N CYS A 330 0.09 11.42 -10.33
CA CYS A 330 -0.76 11.77 -9.19
C CYS A 330 -1.74 12.90 -9.53
N VAL A 331 -2.86 12.95 -8.81
CA VAL A 331 -3.92 13.97 -9.00
C VAL A 331 -4.19 14.69 -7.69
N ALA A 332 -4.18 16.02 -7.69
CA ALA A 332 -4.52 16.85 -6.54
C ALA A 332 -5.69 17.81 -6.87
N TYR A 333 -6.81 17.71 -6.16
CA TYR A 333 -7.93 18.61 -6.41
C TYR A 333 -8.77 18.97 -5.19
N GLY A 334 -9.41 20.15 -5.22
CA GLY A 334 -10.29 20.57 -4.13
C GLY A 334 -9.58 20.85 -2.80
N ASN A 335 -8.24 20.84 -2.76
CA ASN A 335 -7.48 21.00 -1.52
C ASN A 335 -7.38 22.49 -1.15
N GLY A 336 -7.45 22.81 0.14
CA GLY A 336 -7.39 24.17 0.64
C GLY A 336 -8.61 25.03 0.31
N LYS A 337 -9.71 24.44 -0.19
CA LYS A 337 -10.92 25.18 -0.54
C LYS A 337 -11.50 25.91 0.68
N GLY A 338 -11.87 27.18 0.49
CA GLY A 338 -12.28 28.08 1.56
C GLY A 338 -11.15 28.96 2.12
N GLY A 339 -9.90 28.78 1.66
CA GLY A 339 -8.77 29.67 1.94
C GLY A 339 -7.83 29.84 0.74
N THR A 340 -7.06 30.93 0.71
CA THR A 340 -6.09 31.22 -0.37
C THR A 340 -4.66 30.75 -0.05
N LYS A 341 -4.51 29.79 0.87
CA LYS A 341 -3.22 29.49 1.50
C LYS A 341 -2.52 28.23 0.98
N TYR A 342 -3.26 27.28 0.43
CA TYR A 342 -2.74 25.92 0.21
C TYR A 342 -2.88 25.45 -1.24
N SER A 343 -1.84 24.76 -1.71
CA SER A 343 -1.66 24.35 -3.10
C SER A 343 -1.94 22.86 -3.30
N GLY A 344 -2.20 22.45 -4.55
CA GLY A 344 -2.35 21.03 -4.89
C GLY A 344 -1.08 20.24 -4.61
N PHE A 345 0.04 20.68 -5.18
CA PHE A 345 1.37 20.15 -4.92
C PHE A 345 2.27 21.24 -4.36
N SER A 346 2.86 21.01 -3.19
CA SER A 346 3.95 21.81 -2.63
C SER A 346 5.24 20.99 -2.74
N VAL A 347 6.02 21.27 -3.77
CA VAL A 347 7.32 20.65 -4.01
C VAL A 347 8.37 21.43 -3.24
N TYR A 348 8.89 20.81 -2.19
CA TYR A 348 9.81 21.44 -1.26
C TYR A 348 11.02 20.55 -1.09
N SER A 349 12.21 21.12 -1.27
CA SER A 349 13.46 20.40 -1.02
C SER A 349 14.45 21.27 -0.27
N ASN A 350 15.02 20.73 0.81
CA ASN A 350 16.08 21.40 1.56
C ASN A 350 17.49 21.10 1.01
N TRP A 351 17.71 19.88 0.53
CA TRP A 351 19.03 19.37 0.11
C TRP A 351 18.98 18.31 -1.02
N GLY A 352 17.79 17.96 -1.52
CA GLY A 352 17.57 16.93 -2.56
C GLY A 352 16.85 17.47 -3.80
N TRP A 353 16.21 16.57 -4.56
CA TRP A 353 15.40 16.93 -5.74
C TRP A 353 13.97 16.42 -5.58
N GLY A 354 12.99 17.31 -5.56
CA GLY A 354 11.58 16.90 -5.66
C GLY A 354 11.22 16.67 -7.11
N VAL A 355 10.77 15.47 -7.48
CA VAL A 355 10.40 15.17 -8.87
C VAL A 355 8.89 14.94 -8.96
N VAL A 356 8.22 15.69 -9.83
CA VAL A 356 6.78 15.57 -10.09
C VAL A 356 6.57 15.40 -11.59
N MET A 357 5.98 14.27 -12.00
CA MET A 357 5.86 13.93 -13.42
C MET A 357 4.48 13.42 -13.76
N ASN A 358 3.93 13.85 -14.90
CA ASN A 358 2.63 13.38 -15.39
C ASN A 358 1.49 13.61 -14.38
N CYS A 359 1.60 14.65 -13.54
CA CYS A 359 0.63 14.92 -12.48
C CYS A 359 -0.38 15.99 -12.91
N VAL A 360 -1.56 15.97 -12.28
CA VAL A 360 -2.64 16.94 -12.53
C VAL A 360 -3.03 17.63 -11.23
N ALA A 361 -3.12 18.96 -11.25
CA ALA A 361 -3.57 19.76 -10.12
C ALA A 361 -4.71 20.69 -10.56
N TYR A 362 -5.90 20.55 -9.97
CA TYR A 362 -7.00 21.44 -10.33
C TYR A 362 -7.88 21.86 -9.17
N ASP A 363 -8.50 23.04 -9.28
CA ASP A 363 -9.51 23.50 -8.33
C ASP A 363 -9.01 23.50 -6.86
N ASN A 364 -7.74 23.86 -6.67
CA ASN A 364 -7.13 24.01 -5.34
C ASN A 364 -7.20 25.48 -4.89
N GLY A 365 -7.19 25.72 -3.58
CA GLY A 365 -7.41 27.05 -2.98
C GLY A 365 -6.35 28.11 -3.34
N LYS A 366 -5.11 27.69 -3.60
CA LYS A 366 -4.00 28.59 -3.99
C LYS A 366 -3.39 28.21 -5.34
N HIS A 367 -2.30 27.46 -5.39
CA HIS A 367 -1.65 27.11 -6.65
C HIS A 367 -1.94 25.66 -7.06
N GLY A 368 -1.77 25.34 -8.34
CA GLY A 368 -1.71 23.95 -8.79
C GLY A 368 -0.43 23.28 -8.29
N PHE A 369 0.71 23.82 -8.72
CA PHE A 369 2.04 23.41 -8.30
C PHE A 369 2.80 24.60 -7.73
N GLU A 370 3.35 24.41 -6.54
CA GLU A 370 4.09 25.43 -5.79
C GLU A 370 5.48 24.90 -5.46
N PHE A 371 6.48 25.73 -5.75
CA PHE A 371 7.89 25.37 -5.67
C PHE A 371 8.60 26.21 -4.62
N TYR A 372 9.19 25.49 -3.66
CA TYR A 372 9.98 26.08 -2.61
C TYR A 372 11.40 25.52 -2.64
N ARG A 373 12.37 26.44 -2.62
CA ARG A 373 13.79 26.14 -2.43
C ARG A 373 14.38 25.25 -3.55
N TYR A 374 15.16 24.23 -3.20
CA TYR A 374 16.23 23.68 -4.04
C TYR A 374 15.72 22.72 -5.14
N ASN A 375 15.98 23.02 -6.43
CA ASN A 375 15.93 22.11 -7.59
C ASN A 375 14.71 21.16 -7.72
N PRO A 376 13.46 21.65 -7.68
CA PRO A 376 12.32 20.81 -8.06
C PRO A 376 12.30 20.58 -9.59
N ILE A 377 11.95 19.36 -9.99
CA ILE A 377 11.81 18.93 -11.38
C ILE A 377 10.34 18.61 -11.62
N VAL A 378 9.70 19.36 -12.51
CA VAL A 378 8.30 19.19 -12.87
C VAL A 378 8.15 19.03 -14.37
N ILE A 379 7.64 17.87 -14.79
CA ILE A 379 7.62 17.49 -16.20
C ILE A 379 6.24 16.96 -16.58
N ASN A 380 5.70 17.46 -17.69
CA ASN A 380 4.45 16.96 -18.26
C ASN A 380 3.26 17.02 -17.28
N CYS A 381 3.16 18.13 -16.54
CA CYS A 381 2.10 18.34 -15.55
C CYS A 381 1.03 19.31 -16.05
N ILE A 382 -0.19 19.17 -15.53
CA ILE A 382 -1.35 20.00 -15.90
C ILE A 382 -1.88 20.72 -14.67
N ALA A 383 -2.03 22.04 -14.75
CA ALA A 383 -2.61 22.87 -13.69
C ALA A 383 -3.84 23.64 -14.17
N LYS A 384 -5.01 23.45 -13.55
CA LYS A 384 -6.27 24.08 -14.02
C LYS A 384 -7.14 24.66 -12.90
N ASP A 385 -7.81 25.77 -13.14
CA ASP A 385 -8.88 26.29 -12.27
C ASP A 385 -8.45 26.51 -10.80
N ASN A 386 -7.15 26.77 -10.53
CA ASN A 386 -6.68 27.00 -9.17
C ASN A 386 -6.93 28.47 -8.74
N GLY A 387 -7.04 28.68 -7.42
CA GLY A 387 -7.38 29.97 -6.82
C GLY A 387 -6.35 31.09 -7.04
N GLN A 388 -5.15 30.75 -7.51
CA GLN A 388 -4.09 31.69 -7.89
C GLN A 388 -3.37 31.22 -9.16
N TRP A 389 -2.17 30.66 -9.05
CA TRP A 389 -1.33 30.34 -10.21
C TRP A 389 -1.36 28.85 -10.55
N GLY A 390 -1.23 28.51 -11.82
CA GLY A 390 -1.04 27.11 -12.23
C GLY A 390 0.28 26.56 -11.69
N PHE A 391 1.37 27.28 -11.99
CA PHE A 391 2.72 26.98 -11.53
C PHE A 391 3.33 28.22 -10.86
N TYR A 392 3.77 28.09 -9.61
CA TYR A 392 4.32 29.20 -8.83
C TYR A 392 5.66 28.80 -8.21
N ALA A 393 6.67 29.63 -8.42
CA ALA A 393 7.97 29.50 -7.77
C ALA A 393 8.24 30.69 -6.85
N ASP A 394 8.49 30.40 -5.58
CA ASP A 394 9.03 31.34 -4.60
C ASP A 394 10.39 30.85 -4.13
N ILE A 395 11.42 31.30 -4.84
CA ILE A 395 12.76 30.76 -4.68
C ILE A 395 13.72 31.90 -4.38
N SER A 396 14.21 31.90 -3.15
CA SER A 396 15.33 32.72 -2.71
C SER A 396 16.66 31.95 -2.87
N GLY A 397 17.49 32.31 -3.85
CA GLY A 397 18.86 31.78 -3.99
C GLY A 397 19.41 31.70 -5.42
N SER A 398 20.72 31.90 -5.62
CA SER A 398 21.36 32.10 -6.93
C SER A 398 21.71 30.84 -7.74
N LEU A 399 21.36 29.63 -7.27
CA LEU A 399 21.79 28.36 -7.87
C LEU A 399 20.65 27.34 -8.13
N MET A 400 19.38 27.76 -8.02
CA MET A 400 18.28 26.85 -7.62
C MET A 400 16.97 27.02 -8.41
N ALA A 401 17.06 27.21 -9.72
CA ALA A 401 15.88 27.31 -10.57
C ALA A 401 15.08 25.99 -10.64
N PRO A 402 13.74 26.03 -10.58
CA PRO A 402 12.89 24.88 -10.82
C PRO A 402 12.99 24.54 -12.31
N TYR A 403 13.09 23.25 -12.61
CA TYR A 403 13.01 22.77 -13.97
C TYR A 403 11.54 22.44 -14.28
N VAL A 404 10.85 23.33 -14.97
CA VAL A 404 9.47 23.14 -15.41
C VAL A 404 9.47 22.97 -16.92
N ALA A 405 9.08 21.79 -17.39
CA ALA A 405 9.09 21.45 -18.81
C ALA A 405 7.84 20.71 -19.25
N TYR A 406 7.40 20.96 -20.49
CA TYR A 406 6.23 20.32 -21.10
C TYR A 406 4.94 20.45 -20.27
N CYS A 407 4.82 21.52 -19.47
CA CYS A 407 3.69 21.73 -18.59
C CYS A 407 2.60 22.60 -19.23
N CYS A 408 1.34 22.37 -18.83
CA CYS A 408 0.19 23.13 -19.30
C CYS A 408 -0.54 23.76 -18.11
N ALA A 409 -0.81 25.06 -18.17
CA ALA A 409 -1.66 25.75 -17.20
C ALA A 409 -2.79 26.52 -17.88
N HIS A 410 -3.99 26.45 -17.30
CA HIS A 410 -5.18 27.11 -17.84
C HIS A 410 -6.18 27.52 -16.76
N SER A 411 -6.85 28.66 -16.97
CA SER A 411 -7.97 29.14 -16.13
C SER A 411 -7.63 29.30 -14.64
N ASN A 412 -6.35 29.51 -14.31
CA ASN A 412 -5.93 29.85 -12.96
C ASN A 412 -6.13 31.36 -12.69
N SER A 413 -6.59 31.71 -11.48
CA SER A 413 -7.16 33.04 -11.17
C SER A 413 -6.17 34.21 -11.18
N SER A 414 -4.89 33.98 -10.86
CA SER A 414 -3.82 34.99 -10.83
C SER A 414 -2.89 34.94 -12.04
N GLY A 415 -2.94 33.85 -12.81
CA GLY A 415 -2.10 33.64 -13.98
C GLY A 415 -1.65 32.19 -14.12
N GLN A 416 -1.03 31.85 -15.25
CA GLN A 416 -0.67 30.46 -15.53
C GLN A 416 0.68 30.08 -14.91
N PHE A 417 1.68 30.94 -15.09
CA PHE A 417 3.05 30.72 -14.61
C PHE A 417 3.59 31.97 -13.91
N SER A 418 4.15 31.79 -12.70
CA SER A 418 4.94 32.80 -11.99
C SER A 418 6.21 32.13 -11.48
N LEU A 419 7.22 32.05 -12.34
CA LEU A 419 8.45 31.28 -12.12
C LEU A 419 9.66 32.20 -11.87
N VAL A 420 9.55 33.12 -10.90
CA VAL A 420 10.64 34.06 -10.59
C VAL A 420 11.90 33.30 -10.16
N GLY A 421 13.00 33.52 -10.87
CA GLY A 421 14.28 32.83 -10.60
C GLY A 421 14.41 31.43 -11.23
N ALA A 422 13.47 31.02 -12.09
CA ALA A 422 13.55 29.77 -12.83
C ALA A 422 14.34 29.84 -14.14
N LEU A 423 14.85 28.68 -14.56
CA LEU A 423 15.36 28.47 -15.91
C LEU A 423 14.16 28.61 -16.86
N PRO A 424 14.37 29.18 -18.06
CA PRO A 424 13.27 29.49 -18.96
C PRO A 424 12.42 28.24 -19.22
N GLU A 425 11.10 28.45 -19.21
CA GLU A 425 10.07 27.48 -19.57
C GLU A 425 10.44 26.76 -20.89
N GLN A 426 11.07 25.60 -20.79
CA GLN A 426 11.37 24.80 -21.97
C GLN A 426 10.08 24.07 -22.37
N ASP A 427 9.54 24.45 -23.52
CA ASP A 427 8.39 23.79 -24.17
C ASP A 427 7.12 23.71 -23.31
N SER A 428 6.97 24.61 -22.32
CA SER A 428 5.73 24.75 -21.54
C SER A 428 4.81 25.78 -22.21
N ILE A 429 3.50 25.54 -22.15
CA ILE A 429 2.52 26.28 -22.94
C ILE A 429 1.49 26.91 -21.99
N GLU A 430 1.42 28.24 -21.98
CA GLU A 430 0.23 28.99 -21.61
C GLU A 430 -0.77 28.84 -22.77
N GLN A 431 -1.99 28.35 -22.51
CA GLN A 431 -2.86 27.91 -23.61
C GLN A 431 -3.09 28.97 -24.70
N ASP A 432 -2.70 28.60 -25.92
CA ASP A 432 -3.30 29.03 -27.18
C ASP A 432 -4.56 28.17 -27.43
N PRO A 433 -5.75 28.75 -27.66
CA PRO A 433 -6.99 28.04 -28.00
C PRO A 433 -6.90 27.07 -29.20
N GLN A 434 -5.84 27.15 -30.02
CA GLN A 434 -5.59 26.22 -31.13
C GLN A 434 -4.92 24.91 -30.70
N PHE A 435 -4.36 24.83 -29.49
CA PHE A 435 -3.59 23.68 -29.02
C PHE A 435 -4.46 22.65 -28.31
N VAL A 436 -5.44 23.06 -27.50
CA VAL A 436 -6.33 22.19 -26.71
C VAL A 436 -7.69 22.88 -26.51
N ASP A 437 -8.78 22.11 -26.46
CA ASP A 437 -10.14 22.63 -26.27
C ASP A 437 -10.57 22.46 -24.82
N ALA A 438 -10.00 23.31 -23.99
CA ALA A 438 -10.24 23.31 -22.55
C ALA A 438 -11.68 23.68 -22.19
N ALA A 439 -12.40 24.42 -23.05
CA ALA A 439 -13.81 24.77 -22.86
C ALA A 439 -14.72 23.53 -22.85
N ASN A 440 -14.31 22.46 -23.55
CA ASN A 440 -15.02 21.18 -23.60
C ASN A 440 -14.30 20.05 -22.84
N GLY A 441 -13.27 20.38 -22.03
CA GLY A 441 -12.52 19.40 -21.25
C GLY A 441 -11.61 18.47 -22.07
N ASP A 442 -11.28 18.81 -23.32
CA ASP A 442 -10.45 18.00 -24.22
C ASP A 442 -9.03 18.58 -24.33
N PHE A 443 -8.10 17.96 -23.59
CA PHE A 443 -6.68 18.36 -23.52
C PHE A 443 -5.78 17.60 -24.49
N ARG A 444 -6.35 16.92 -25.49
CA ARG A 444 -5.55 16.33 -26.59
C ARG A 444 -5.11 17.45 -27.56
N PRO A 445 -3.84 17.46 -28.01
CA PRO A 445 -3.37 18.45 -28.98
C PRO A 445 -4.23 18.44 -30.26
N ARG A 446 -4.94 19.53 -30.58
CA ARG A 446 -5.86 19.60 -31.73
C ARG A 446 -5.18 19.87 -33.08
N ASN A 447 -3.93 20.33 -33.05
CA ASN A 447 -3.16 20.60 -34.27
C ASN A 447 -1.86 19.76 -34.34
N PRO A 448 -1.84 18.67 -35.15
CA PRO A 448 -0.65 17.83 -35.34
C PRO A 448 0.51 18.51 -36.09
N ALA A 449 0.34 19.76 -36.57
CA ALA A 449 1.44 20.56 -37.09
C ALA A 449 2.27 21.21 -35.97
N VAL A 450 1.69 21.45 -34.79
CA VAL A 450 2.37 22.14 -33.68
C VAL A 450 3.19 21.18 -32.81
N LEU A 451 2.91 19.87 -32.90
CA LEU A 451 3.84 18.80 -32.45
C LEU A 451 5.15 18.74 -33.27
N ARG A 452 5.29 19.56 -34.32
CA ARG A 452 6.48 19.65 -35.19
C ARG A 452 7.28 20.93 -34.94
N GLY A 453 7.31 21.41 -33.70
CA GLY A 453 8.04 22.61 -33.26
C GLY A 453 9.57 22.51 -33.33
N GLY A 454 10.13 22.00 -34.42
CA GLY A 454 11.54 22.19 -34.75
C GLY A 454 11.69 23.35 -35.74
N LYS A 455 12.74 24.17 -35.58
CA LYS A 455 13.14 25.18 -36.57
C LYS A 455 13.20 24.51 -37.95
N PRO A 456 12.60 25.09 -39.01
CA PRO A 456 12.68 24.51 -40.36
C PRO A 456 14.13 24.28 -40.76
N ASP A 457 14.39 23.22 -41.53
CA ASP A 457 15.72 23.05 -42.13
C ASP A 457 16.06 24.19 -43.10
N ILE A 458 17.28 24.20 -43.63
CA ILE A 458 17.75 25.28 -44.51
C ILE A 458 16.93 25.41 -45.80
N SER A 459 16.09 24.42 -46.11
CA SER A 459 15.21 24.34 -47.27
C SER A 459 13.74 24.63 -46.92
N GLY A 460 13.44 25.01 -45.68
CA GLY A 460 12.09 25.36 -45.23
C GLY A 460 11.19 24.17 -44.90
N ASN A 461 11.72 22.96 -44.84
CA ASN A 461 10.93 21.78 -44.50
C ASN A 461 10.83 21.60 -42.96
N PRO A 462 9.69 21.08 -42.44
CA PRO A 462 9.55 20.76 -41.02
C PRO A 462 10.58 19.69 -40.59
N THR A 463 11.33 19.95 -39.52
CA THR A 463 12.37 19.03 -39.03
C THR A 463 11.76 17.75 -38.41
N GLN A 464 12.20 16.58 -38.89
CA GLN A 464 11.62 15.24 -38.59
C GLN A 464 12.01 14.61 -37.24
N MET A 465 12.51 15.38 -36.26
CA MET A 465 13.09 14.78 -35.04
C MET A 465 12.07 14.31 -33.97
N GLY A 466 10.77 14.59 -34.13
CA GLY A 466 9.72 14.10 -33.22
C GLY A 466 9.14 12.72 -33.57
N VAL A 467 9.34 12.22 -34.80
CA VAL A 467 8.66 11.00 -35.28
C VAL A 467 9.39 9.71 -34.86
N ILE A 468 10.70 9.76 -34.64
CA ILE A 468 11.47 8.56 -34.35
C ILE A 468 11.21 8.07 -32.91
N LEU A 469 11.12 8.95 -31.91
CA LEU A 469 10.89 8.56 -30.51
C LEU A 469 9.44 8.13 -30.20
N GLN A 470 8.43 8.78 -30.79
CA GLN A 470 7.04 8.35 -30.62
C GLN A 470 6.74 7.03 -31.35
N LYS A 471 7.35 6.78 -32.52
CA LYS A 471 7.17 5.49 -33.22
C LYS A 471 7.73 4.32 -32.41
N TYR A 472 8.83 4.50 -31.67
CA TYR A 472 9.36 3.47 -30.77
C TYR A 472 8.56 3.34 -29.46
N GLN A 473 8.06 4.43 -28.88
CA GLN A 473 7.27 4.37 -27.64
C GLN A 473 5.84 3.84 -27.84
N PHE A 474 5.19 4.14 -28.97
CA PHE A 474 3.91 3.53 -29.32
C PHE A 474 4.09 2.11 -29.85
N GLY A 475 5.14 1.84 -30.63
CA GLY A 475 5.46 0.49 -31.10
C GLY A 475 5.73 -0.49 -29.96
N ASP A 476 6.48 -0.09 -28.93
CA ASP A 476 6.76 -0.97 -27.78
C ASP A 476 5.57 -1.09 -26.82
N ARG A 477 4.78 -0.03 -26.61
CA ARG A 477 3.54 -0.12 -25.81
C ARG A 477 2.48 -0.95 -26.51
N GLU A 478 2.34 -0.82 -27.82
CA GLU A 478 1.40 -1.62 -28.63
C GLU A 478 1.86 -3.08 -28.70
N ARG A 479 3.18 -3.35 -28.81
CA ARG A 479 3.73 -4.71 -28.79
C ARG A 479 3.62 -5.37 -27.42
N ILE A 480 3.83 -4.65 -26.31
CA ILE A 480 3.64 -5.17 -24.94
C ILE A 480 2.15 -5.39 -24.64
N THR A 481 1.26 -4.48 -25.07
CA THR A 481 -0.19 -4.62 -24.87
C THR A 481 -0.77 -5.75 -25.74
N ASN A 482 -0.29 -5.93 -26.97
CA ASN A 482 -0.70 -7.05 -27.83
C ASN A 482 -0.11 -8.39 -27.40
N MET A 483 1.13 -8.43 -26.87
CA MET A 483 1.69 -9.63 -26.23
C MET A 483 0.95 -10.00 -24.93
N ALA A 484 0.50 -9.01 -24.14
CA ALA A 484 -0.32 -9.23 -22.95
C ALA A 484 -1.72 -9.75 -23.32
N ARG A 485 -2.32 -9.24 -24.40
CA ARG A 485 -3.63 -9.72 -24.92
C ARG A 485 -3.55 -11.12 -25.55
N LEU A 486 -2.46 -11.47 -26.24
CA LEU A 486 -2.25 -12.80 -26.81
C LEU A 486 -1.94 -13.90 -25.75
N ARG A 487 -1.65 -13.53 -24.50
CA ARG A 487 -1.54 -14.47 -23.37
C ARG A 487 -2.84 -14.66 -22.58
N ILE A 488 -3.88 -13.86 -22.86
CA ILE A 488 -5.22 -13.99 -22.26
C ILE A 488 -6.13 -14.91 -23.11
N VAL A 489 -5.74 -15.21 -24.35
CA VAL A 489 -6.39 -16.24 -25.19
C VAL A 489 -5.38 -17.34 -25.50
N ARG A 490 -5.05 -18.14 -24.48
CA ARG A 490 -4.70 -19.56 -24.60
C ARG A 490 -5.04 -20.27 -23.30
#